data_AF-Q8MZQ9-F1
#
_entry.id   AF-Q8MZQ9-F1
#
_cell.length_a   1.000
_cell.length_b   1.000
_cell.length_c   1.000
_cell.angle_alpha   90.00
_cell.angle_beta   90.00
_cell.angle_gamma   90.00
#
_symmetry.space_group_name_H-M   'P 1'
#
loop_
_entity.id
_entity.type
_entity.pdbx_description
1 polymer ?
#
loop_
_entity_poly.entity_id
_entity_poly.type
_entity_poly.pdbx_seq_one_letter_code
_entity_poly.pdbx_strand_id
1 'polypeptide(L)' 'QKFAVLEIKAIVANVLRHYEIEFIGDTKEPPVLIAELILRTKDPLMFKLKERNFEC' A
#
# COMPACT_ATOMS: atom_id res chain seq x y z
N GLN A 1 6.63 18.12 -9.18
CA GLN A 1 5.62 17.06 -8.95
C GLN A 1 5.81 15.78 -9.76
N LYS A 2 6.45 15.79 -10.95
CA LYS A 2 6.64 14.57 -11.76
C LYS A 2 7.43 13.45 -11.07
N PHE A 3 8.38 13.81 -10.20
CA PHE A 3 9.22 12.85 -9.47
C PHE A 3 8.44 11.97 -8.49
N ALA A 4 7.56 12.56 -7.66
CA ALA A 4 6.78 11.78 -6.69
C ALA A 4 5.87 10.74 -7.37
N VAL A 5 5.28 11.08 -8.51
CA VAL A 5 4.44 10.15 -9.27
C VAL A 5 5.26 9.00 -9.87
N LEU A 6 6.47 9.29 -10.37
CA LEU A 6 7.36 8.26 -10.90
C LEU A 6 7.82 7.30 -9.81
N GLU A 7 8.17 7.84 -8.65
CA GLU A 7 8.61 7.05 -7.50
C GLU A 7 7.50 6.13 -6.99
N ILE A 8 6.29 6.65 -6.79
CA ILE A 8 5.13 5.85 -6.38
C ILE A 8 4.86 4.74 -7.40
N LYS A 9 4.86 5.05 -8.70
CA LYS A 9 4.62 4.05 -9.75
C LYS A 9 5.71 2.96 -9.77
N ALA A 10 6.97 3.34 -9.63
CA ALA A 10 8.09 2.41 -9.62
C ALA A 10 8.00 1.44 -8.43
N ILE A 11 7.73 1.96 -7.24
CA ILE A 11 7.57 1.17 -6.01
C ILE A 11 6.37 0.23 -6.16
N VAL A 12 5.20 0.75 -6.52
CA VAL A 12 3.97 -0.05 -6.65
C VAL A 12 4.13 -1.16 -7.69
N ALA A 13 4.70 -0.85 -8.86
CA ALA A 13 4.94 -1.85 -9.90
C ALA A 13 5.90 -2.97 -9.42
N ASN A 14 6.95 -2.61 -8.67
CA ASN A 14 7.91 -3.58 -8.19
C ASN A 14 7.32 -4.50 -7.10
N VAL A 15 6.53 -3.94 -6.18
CA VAL A 15 5.87 -4.72 -5.12
C VAL A 15 4.84 -5.68 -5.74
N LEU A 16 3.98 -5.20 -6.65
CA LEU A 16 2.96 -6.05 -7.28
C LEU A 16 3.53 -7.16 -8.18
N ARG A 17 4.77 -7.01 -8.65
CA ARG A 17 5.46 -8.03 -9.45
C ARG A 17 5.94 -9.20 -8.61
N HIS A 18 6.45 -8.93 -7.40
CA HIS A 18 7.10 -9.94 -6.55
C HIS A 18 6.21 -10.42 -5.41
N TYR A 19 5.14 -9.70 -5.07
CA TYR A 19 4.27 -10.02 -3.96
C TYR A 19 2.80 -10.06 -4.38
N GLU A 20 2.07 -11.00 -3.78
CA GLU A 20 0.62 -10.96 -3.63
C GLU A 20 0.31 -10.23 -2.31
N ILE A 21 -0.53 -9.20 -2.39
CA ILE A 21 -0.85 -8.32 -1.27
C ILE A 21 -2.32 -8.51 -0.91
N GLU A 22 -2.60 -8.83 0.34
CA GLU A 22 -3.96 -8.93 0.89
C GLU A 22 -4.13 -7.89 2.00
N PHE A 23 -5.22 -7.12 1.95
CA PHE A 23 -5.53 -6.16 3.00
C PHE A 23 -6.31 -6.86 4.12
N ILE A 24 -5.78 -6.79 5.35
CA ILE A 24 -6.38 -7.43 6.54
C ILE A 24 -7.14 -6.40 7.41
N GLY A 25 -7.12 -5.12 7.05
CA GLY A 25 -7.88 -4.09 7.76
C GLY A 25 -9.38 -4.22 7.53
N ASP A 26 -10.17 -3.59 8.40
CA ASP A 26 -11.61 -3.48 8.20
C ASP A 26 -11.90 -2.61 6.96
N THR A 27 -12.55 -3.20 5.96
CA THR A 27 -12.95 -2.50 4.73
C THR A 27 -14.38 -1.94 4.81
N LYS A 28 -15.11 -2.20 5.90
CA LYS A 28 -16.50 -1.76 6.05
C LYS A 28 -16.59 -0.26 6.34
N GLU A 29 -15.60 0.28 7.03
CA GLU A 29 -15.53 1.69 7.37
C GLU A 29 -14.33 2.35 6.68
N PRO A 30 -14.49 3.56 6.12
CA PRO A 30 -13.38 4.29 5.55
C PRO A 30 -12.37 4.65 6.66
N PRO A 31 -11.05 4.62 6.38
CA PRO A 31 -10.05 4.94 7.38
C PRO A 31 -10.18 6.39 7.83
N VAL A 32 -10.17 6.60 9.16
CA VAL A 32 -10.21 7.94 9.75
C VAL A 32 -8.91 8.67 9.43
N LEU A 33 -9.01 9.86 8.84
CA LEU A 33 -7.87 10.70 8.48
C LEU A 33 -7.64 11.77 9.55
N ILE A 34 -6.38 11.98 9.93
CA ILE A 34 -5.94 13.04 10.84
C ILE A 34 -5.13 14.07 10.04
N ALA A 35 -5.49 15.34 10.20
CA ALA A 35 -4.81 16.48 9.59
C ALA A 35 -3.83 17.11 10.60
N GLU A 36 -2.66 16.50 10.73
CA GLU A 36 -1.52 17.11 11.42
C GLU A 36 -0.71 17.97 10.41
N LEU A 37 0.63 17.91 10.45
CA LEU A 37 1.48 18.55 9.44
C LEU A 37 1.24 17.98 8.02
N ILE A 38 0.89 16.70 7.95
CA ILE A 38 0.50 16.00 6.73
C ILE A 38 -0.73 15.14 7.01
N LEU A 39 -1.58 14.96 5.99
CA LEU A 39 -2.77 14.11 6.09
C LEU A 39 -2.35 12.64 6.15
N ARG A 40 -2.74 11.93 7.23
CA ARG A 40 -2.41 10.51 7.45
C ARG A 40 -3.60 9.74 8.01
N THR A 41 -3.59 8.42 7.87
CA THR A 41 -4.56 7.55 8.57
C THR A 41 -4.27 7.56 10.07
N LYS A 42 -5.34 7.58 10.88
CA LYS A 42 -5.24 7.47 12.34
C LYS A 42 -4.64 6.14 12.74
N ASP A 43 -5.18 5.07 12.16
CA ASP A 43 -4.80 3.70 12.45
C ASP A 43 -3.89 3.14 11.34
N PRO A 44 -2.98 2.21 11.68
CA PRO A 44 -2.10 1.58 10.71
C PRO A 44 -2.90 0.73 9.72
N LEU A 45 -2.52 0.78 8.44
CA LEU A 45 -3.06 -0.11 7.42
C LEU A 45 -2.29 -1.43 7.44
N MET A 46 -2.99 -2.52 7.75
CA MET A 46 -2.39 -3.85 7.87
C MET A 46 -2.53 -4.63 6.57
N PHE A 47 -1.40 -5.08 6.02
CA PHE A 47 -1.32 -5.88 4.81
C PHE A 47 -0.58 -7.19 5.07
N LYS A 48 -1.04 -8.27 4.45
CA LYS A 48 -0.30 -9.53 4.32
C LYS A 48 0.43 -9.53 2.99
N LEU A 49 1.71 -9.85 3.02
CA LEU A 49 2.53 -10.04 1.82
C LEU A 49 2.84 -11.53 1.68
N LYS A 50 2.63 -12.06 0.48
CA LYS A 50 3.05 -13.41 0.09
C LYS A 50 3.94 -13.29 -1.14
N GLU A 51 5.09 -13.95 -1.12
CA GLU A 51 6.00 -13.97 -2.27
C GLU A 51 5.35 -14.67 -3.46
N ARG A 52 5.48 -14.08 -4.64
CA ARG A 52 4.99 -14.63 -5.90
C ARG A 52 6.06 -15.54 -6.49
N ASN A 53 6.04 -16.81 -6.08
CA ASN A 53 6.83 -17.84 -6.73
C ASN A 53 6.12 -18.25 -8.02
N PHE A 54 6.69 -17.86 -9.17
CA PHE A 54 6.39 -18.54 -10.42
C PHE A 54 7.16 -19.85 -10.40
N GLU A 55 6.56 -20.92 -9.88
CA GLU A 55 7.05 -22.26 -10.18
C GLU A 55 6.81 -22.50 -11.69
N CYS A 56 7.90 -22.49 -12.46
CA CYS A 56 7.95 -22.94 -13.85
C CYS A 56 8.51 -24.36 -13.89
#